data_AF-D6LJ02-F1
#
_entry.id   AF-D6LJ02-F1
#
_cell.length_a   1.000
_cell.length_b   1.000
_cell.length_c   1.000
_cell.angle_alpha   90.00
_cell.angle_beta   90.00
_cell.angle_gamma   90.00
#
_symmetry.space_group_name_H-M   'P 1'
#
loop_
_entity.id
_entity.type
_entity.pdbx_description
1 polymer ?
#
loop_
_entity_poly.entity_id
_entity_poly.type
_entity_poly.pdbx_seq_one_letter_code
_entity_poly.pdbx_strand_id
1 'polypeptide(L)'
;MGRLIRGLSKNARFFVADTTDVVQKALDIHKYDEYSMKTFGKFCTLAAIMGATLKGEDKLTIRTDTDGYIKNIVVNSDANGDIKGYLINTSEENFD
;
A
#
# COMPACT_ATOMS: atom_id res chain seq x y z
N MET A 1 -13.99 -1.20 4.36
CA MET A 1 -13.44 0.11 4.78
C MET A 1 -12.31 -0.18 5.74
N GLY A 2 -11.06 0.12 5.37
CA GLY A 2 -9.92 -0.17 6.26
C GLY A 2 -10.03 0.59 7.59
N ARG A 3 -9.51 0.02 8.67
CA ARG A 3 -9.52 0.64 10.00
C ARG A 3 -8.10 0.92 10.45
N LEU A 4 -7.85 2.14 10.91
CA LEU A 4 -6.55 2.55 11.44
C LEU A 4 -6.70 3.18 12.83
N ILE A 5 -5.94 2.66 13.80
CA ILE A 5 -5.88 3.17 15.16
C ILE A 5 -4.49 3.76 15.38
N ARG A 6 -4.46 4.98 15.91
CA ARG A 6 -3.24 5.69 16.34
C ARG A 6 -3.21 5.71 17.85
N GLY A 7 -2.10 5.25 18.42
CA GLY A 7 -1.90 5.21 19.86
C GLY A 7 -0.61 5.88 20.29
N LEU A 8 -0.61 6.34 21.53
CA LEU A 8 0.55 6.91 22.19
C LEU A 8 0.73 6.23 23.54
N SER A 9 1.98 5.94 23.89
CA SER A 9 2.43 5.59 25.23
C SER A 9 3.31 6.71 25.77
N LYS A 10 3.86 6.54 26.99
CA LYS A 10 4.75 7.54 27.60
C LYS A 10 5.96 7.89 26.72
N ASN A 11 6.50 6.91 25.98
CA ASN A 11 7.75 7.06 25.21
C ASN A 11 7.66 6.55 23.75
N ALA A 12 6.48 6.13 23.28
CA ALA A 12 6.33 5.56 21.94
C ALA A 12 5.01 5.97 21.28
N ARG A 13 5.02 6.03 19.96
CA ARG A 13 3.83 6.14 19.12
C ARG A 13 3.68 4.83 18.35
N PHE A 14 2.45 4.33 18.24
CA PHE A 14 2.16 3.10 17.52
C PHE A 14 0.92 3.24 16.64
N PHE A 15 0.83 2.34 15.67
CA PHE A 15 -0.24 2.27 14.69
C PHE A 15 -0.70 0.83 14.58
N VAL A 16 -2.02 0.64 14.52
CA VAL A 16 -2.65 -0.65 14.22
C VAL A 16 -3.55 -0.44 13.04
N ALA A 17 -3.34 -1.20 11.96
CA ALA A 17 -4.13 -1.09 10.74
C ALA A 17 -4.72 -2.45 10.38
N ASP A 18 -6.02 -2.48 10.13
CA ASP A 18 -6.71 -3.57 9.44
C ASP A 18 -7.05 -3.09 8.03
N THR A 19 -6.37 -3.67 7.06
CA THR A 19 -6.45 -3.32 5.64
C THR A 19 -7.05 -4.44 4.81
N THR A 20 -7.69 -5.44 5.42
CA THR A 20 -8.25 -6.61 4.74
C THR A 20 -9.12 -6.23 3.55
N ASP A 21 -10.07 -5.31 3.75
CA ASP A 21 -10.96 -4.83 2.68
C ASP A 21 -10.22 -4.04 1.59
N VAL A 22 -9.16 -3.32 1.95
CA VAL A 22 -8.37 -2.51 1.02
C VAL A 22 -7.57 -3.45 0.11
N VAL A 23 -6.95 -4.47 0.70
CA VAL A 23 -6.20 -5.50 -0.04
C VAL A 23 -7.15 -6.34 -0.89
N GLN A 24 -8.34 -6.68 -0.41
CA GLN A 24 -9.35 -7.38 -1.21
C GLN A 24 -9.78 -6.54 -2.42
N LYS A 25 -10.08 -5.26 -2.23
CA LYS A 25 -10.43 -4.36 -3.34
C LYS A 25 -9.29 -4.24 -4.36
N ALA A 26 -8.05 -4.17 -3.90
CA ALA A 26 -6.88 -4.17 -4.78
C ALA A 26 -6.78 -5.48 -5.59
N LEU A 27 -7.04 -6.64 -4.97
CA LEU A 27 -7.08 -7.92 -5.67
C LEU A 27 -8.19 -7.95 -6.74
N ASP A 28 -9.38 -7.46 -6.42
CA ASP A 28 -10.51 -7.44 -7.36
C ASP A 28 -10.22 -6.57 -8.60
N ILE A 29 -9.47 -5.47 -8.41
CA ILE A 29 -9.08 -4.54 -9.48
C ILE A 29 -7.93 -5.11 -10.32
N HIS A 30 -6.85 -5.53 -9.67
CA HIS A 30 -5.58 -5.82 -10.36
C HIS A 30 -5.41 -7.29 -10.74
N LYS A 31 -6.07 -8.22 -10.03
CA LYS A 31 -6.04 -9.66 -10.31
C LYS A 31 -4.62 -10.27 -10.37
N TYR A 32 -3.71 -9.75 -9.55
CA TYR A 32 -2.35 -10.26 -9.44
C TYR A 32 -2.30 -11.71 -8.96
N ASP A 33 -1.19 -12.41 -9.30
CA ASP A 33 -0.86 -13.70 -8.70
C ASP A 33 -0.65 -13.61 -7.18
N GLU A 34 -0.65 -14.74 -6.50
CA GLU A 34 -0.57 -14.81 -5.03
C GLU A 34 0.67 -14.11 -4.45
N TYR A 35 1.83 -14.24 -5.11
CA TYR A 35 3.09 -13.66 -4.64
C TYR A 35 3.09 -12.14 -4.80
N SER A 36 2.67 -11.67 -5.96
CA SER A 36 2.55 -10.25 -6.25
C SER A 36 1.50 -9.59 -5.36
N MET A 37 0.35 -10.24 -5.13
CA MET A 37 -0.71 -9.70 -4.28
C MET A 37 -0.30 -9.62 -2.81
N LYS A 38 0.38 -10.64 -2.27
CA LYS A 38 0.92 -10.59 -0.89
C LYS A 38 1.91 -9.46 -0.71
N THR A 39 2.74 -9.19 -1.73
CA THR A 39 3.72 -8.10 -1.67
C THR A 39 3.02 -6.75 -1.79
N PHE A 40 2.15 -6.58 -2.79
CA PHE A 40 1.39 -5.35 -2.99
C PHE A 40 0.54 -4.98 -1.77
N GLY A 41 -0.15 -5.95 -1.15
CA GLY A 41 -0.95 -5.72 0.05
C GLY A 41 -0.15 -5.20 1.25
N LYS A 42 1.11 -5.63 1.42
CA LYS A 42 2.02 -5.07 2.44
C LYS A 42 2.33 -3.60 2.17
N PHE A 43 2.59 -3.25 0.91
CA PHE A 43 2.83 -1.86 0.50
C PHE A 43 1.59 -0.98 0.66
N CYS A 44 0.39 -1.48 0.33
CA CYS A 44 -0.87 -0.80 0.60
C CYS A 44 -1.03 -0.48 2.09
N THR A 45 -0.74 -1.46 2.95
CA THR A 45 -0.84 -1.29 4.41
C THR A 45 0.18 -0.29 4.94
N LEU A 46 1.42 -0.37 4.45
CA LEU A 46 2.47 0.59 4.79
C LEU A 46 2.08 2.02 4.38
N ALA A 47 1.57 2.19 3.15
CA ALA A 47 1.13 3.47 2.64
C ALA A 47 0.00 4.07 3.48
N ALA A 48 -1.00 3.27 3.87
CA ALA A 48 -2.09 3.73 4.73
C ALA A 48 -1.59 4.20 6.10
N ILE A 49 -0.64 3.47 6.70
CA ILE A 49 -0.03 3.86 7.98
C ILE A 49 0.75 5.17 7.84
N MET A 50 1.61 5.28 6.83
CA MET A 50 2.44 6.47 6.61
C MET A 50 1.61 7.70 6.21
N GLY A 51 0.58 7.52 5.38
CA GLY A 51 -0.36 8.57 4.99
C GLY A 51 -1.08 9.19 6.18
N ALA A 52 -1.54 8.35 7.12
CA ALA A 52 -2.19 8.81 8.36
C ALA A 52 -1.26 9.60 9.32
N THR A 53 0.02 9.75 8.97
CA THR A 53 0.99 10.61 9.70
C THR A 53 1.24 11.96 9.05
N LEU A 54 0.78 12.16 7.81
CA LEU A 54 0.93 13.41 7.07
C LEU A 54 0.06 14.52 7.67
N LYS A 55 0.37 15.77 7.31
CA LYS A 55 -0.34 16.97 7.76
C LYS A 55 -0.91 17.72 6.56
N GLY A 56 -2.00 18.46 6.77
CA GLY A 56 -2.63 19.25 5.71
C GLY A 56 -3.08 18.38 4.54
N GLU A 57 -2.71 18.77 3.33
CA GLU A 57 -3.02 18.06 2.08
C GLU A 57 -1.80 17.37 1.46
N ASP A 58 -0.80 17.07 2.29
CA ASP A 58 0.42 16.41 1.84
C ASP A 58 0.11 15.02 1.26
N LYS A 59 0.95 14.61 0.31
CA LYS A 59 0.88 13.31 -0.36
C LYS A 59 2.23 12.61 -0.27
N LEU A 60 2.17 11.29 -0.10
CA LEU A 60 3.33 10.42 -0.06
C LEU A 60 3.25 9.39 -1.19
N THR A 61 4.35 9.18 -1.89
CA THR A 61 4.50 8.07 -2.83
C THR A 61 5.61 7.16 -2.36
N ILE A 62 5.29 5.88 -2.19
CA ILE A 62 6.23 4.79 -1.95
C ILE A 62 6.50 4.13 -3.30
N ARG A 63 7.78 4.13 -3.71
CA ARG A 63 8.23 3.50 -4.94
C ARG A 63 9.35 2.52 -4.65
N THR A 64 9.29 1.35 -5.28
CA THR A 64 10.36 0.35 -5.24
C THR A 64 10.56 -0.19 -6.64
N ASP A 65 11.79 -0.11 -7.14
CA ASP A 65 12.22 -0.64 -8.42
C ASP A 65 13.17 -1.81 -8.17
N THR A 66 12.99 -2.93 -8.86
CA THR A 66 13.88 -4.09 -8.72
C THR A 66 14.11 -4.79 -10.07
N ASP A 67 15.23 -5.50 -10.18
CA ASP A 67 15.54 -6.32 -11.35
C ASP A 67 14.92 -7.72 -11.28
N GLY A 68 14.22 -8.06 -10.19
CA GLY A 68 13.64 -9.37 -9.93
C GLY A 68 12.31 -9.64 -10.64
N TYR A 69 11.55 -10.60 -10.10
CA TYR A 69 10.21 -10.94 -10.63
C TYR A 69 9.21 -9.79 -10.50
N ILE A 70 9.23 -9.06 -9.38
CA ILE A 70 8.48 -7.81 -9.23
C ILE A 70 9.35 -6.67 -9.74
N LYS A 71 9.01 -6.08 -10.88
CA LYS A 71 9.79 -5.01 -11.52
C LYS A 71 9.63 -3.68 -10.81
N ASN A 72 8.40 -3.33 -10.49
CA ASN A 72 8.09 -2.04 -9.89
C ASN A 72 6.86 -2.13 -8.98
N ILE A 73 6.89 -1.38 -7.89
CA ILE A 73 5.73 -1.13 -7.02
C ILE A 73 5.63 0.37 -6.83
N VAL A 74 4.43 0.94 -7.06
CA VAL A 74 4.13 2.33 -6.75
C VAL A 74 2.83 2.38 -5.97
N VAL A 75 2.88 2.94 -4.75
CA VAL A 75 1.69 3.20 -3.94
C VAL A 75 1.73 4.64 -3.45
N ASN A 76 0.66 5.38 -3.68
CA ASN A 76 0.46 6.73 -3.20
C ASN A 76 -0.57 6.73 -2.05
N SER A 77 -0.35 7.59 -1.07
CA SER A 77 -1.29 7.88 0.01
C SER A 77 -1.40 9.38 0.24
N ASP A 78 -2.57 9.85 0.62
CA ASP A 78 -2.77 11.20 1.14
C ASP A 78 -2.88 11.23 2.68
N ALA A 79 -3.04 12.44 3.22
CA ALA A 79 -3.18 12.67 4.66
C ALA A 79 -4.50 12.13 5.27
N ASN A 80 -5.49 11.78 4.45
CA ASN A 80 -6.72 11.13 4.89
C ASN A 80 -6.53 9.61 5.04
N GLY A 81 -5.41 9.07 4.56
CA GLY A 81 -5.13 7.64 4.53
C GLY A 81 -5.79 6.94 3.34
N ASP A 82 -6.26 7.70 2.35
CA ASP A 82 -6.71 7.15 1.08
C ASP A 82 -5.51 6.73 0.26
N ILE A 83 -5.57 5.52 -0.30
CA ILE A 83 -4.46 4.94 -1.05
C ILE A 83 -4.85 4.54 -2.47
N LYS A 84 -3.87 4.57 -3.37
CA LYS A 84 -3.94 3.96 -4.70
C LYS A 84 -2.56 3.51 -5.13
N GLY A 85 -2.47 2.51 -5.99
CA GLY A 85 -1.18 2.04 -6.46
C GLY A 85 -1.31 0.96 -7.52
N TYR A 86 -0.17 0.47 -7.97
CA TYR A 86 -0.04 -0.69 -8.84
C TYR A 86 1.31 -1.37 -8.60
N LEU A 87 1.39 -2.60 -9.06
CA LEU A 87 2.59 -3.43 -9.10
C LEU A 87 2.78 -3.94 -10.54
N ILE A 88 4.02 -3.98 -11.02
CA ILE A 88 4.40 -4.58 -12.29
C ILE A 88 5.29 -5.79 -11.98
N ASN A 89 4.92 -6.96 -12.50
CA ASN A 89 5.71 -8.19 -12.42
C ASN A 89 6.14 -8.66 -13.83
N THR A 90 7.00 -9.66 -13.90
CA THR A 90 7.49 -10.22 -15.19
C THR A 90 6.42 -11.02 -15.95
N SER A 91 5.40 -11.53 -15.26
CA SER A 91 4.43 -12.47 -15.82
C SER A 91 3.17 -11.83 -16.38
N GLU A 92 2.98 -10.52 -16.26
CA GLU A 92 1.90 -9.85 -16.96
C GLU A 92 2.22 -9.66 -18.44
N GLU A 93 1.36 -10.27 -19.25
CA GLU A 93 1.04 -9.98 -20.66
C GLU A 93 0.51 -8.55 -20.86
N ASN A 94 0.99 -7.55 -20.12
CA ASN A 94 0.63 -6.13 -20.28
C ASN A 94 1.80 -5.32 -20.88
N PHE A 95 2.52 -5.95 -21.81
CA PHE A 95 3.40 -5.29 -22.79
C PHE A 95 2.69 -5.23 -24.15
N ASP A 96 1.47 -4.68 -24.19
CA ASP A 96 0.91 -4.14 -25.43
C ASP A 96 1.11 -2.62 -25.46
#